data_AF-A0A3D5X2N2-F1
#
_entry.id   AF-A0A3D5X2N2-F1
#
_cell.length_a   1.000
_cell.length_b   1.000
_cell.length_c   1.000
_cell.angle_alpha   90.00
_cell.angle_beta   90.00
_cell.angle_gamma   90.00
#
_symmetry.space_group_name_H-M   'P 1'
#
loop_
_entity.id
_entity.type
_entity.pdbx_description
1 polymer ?
#
loop_
_entity_poly.entity_id
_entity_poly.type
_entity_poly.pdbx_seq_one_letter_code
_entity_poly.pdbx_strand_id
1 'polypeptide(L)'
;MAKGKKVSVKGTEISIFPQNEIDFISLTDMTAGFKEGSGLIGKWITNKNTLEYLGIWEKINNSDFNYPEFGVIEQESGINRLIMSVGQWIERTNAFGMLVKAGRYGGTYAIKENLIPKDLSKQKQSFVYASEADLLNLALFNKTAKQWRSENSDREGNMRDYATLEQLVVLSNMESMNAELIKSRNEPQERLVKLNQMAISQMKVLIENTQLKKLK
;
A
#
# COMPACT_ATOMS: atom_id res chain seq x y z
N MET A 1 0.96 28.87 7.51
CA MET A 1 1.67 27.60 7.77
C MET A 1 0.67 26.61 8.35
N ALA A 2 0.30 25.56 7.61
CA ALA A 2 -0.77 24.66 7.99
C ALA A 2 -0.34 23.75 9.16
N LYS A 3 -1.16 23.65 10.21
CA LYS A 3 -1.00 22.69 11.31
C LYS A 3 -0.85 21.27 10.72
N GLY A 4 0.20 20.54 11.12
CA GLY A 4 0.39 19.15 10.69
C GLY A 4 -0.81 18.30 11.07
N LYS A 5 -1.42 17.63 10.09
CA LYS A 5 -2.46 16.62 10.36
C LYS A 5 -1.79 15.47 11.11
N LYS A 6 -2.46 14.91 12.12
CA LYS A 6 -2.01 13.72 12.84
C LYS A 6 -3.04 12.63 12.73
N VAL A 7 -2.61 11.37 12.69
CA VAL A 7 -3.46 10.19 12.76
C VAL A 7 -3.05 9.34 13.96
N SER A 8 -4.00 8.89 14.76
CA SER A 8 -3.72 7.95 15.84
C SER A 8 -3.85 6.52 15.33
N VAL A 9 -2.80 5.72 15.45
CA VAL A 9 -2.79 4.30 15.07
C VAL A 9 -2.32 3.50 16.28
N LYS A 10 -3.21 2.66 16.83
CA LYS A 10 -2.94 1.83 18.03
C LYS A 10 -2.36 2.61 19.23
N GLY A 11 -2.76 3.87 19.42
CA GLY A 11 -2.27 4.71 20.51
C GLY A 11 -0.99 5.48 20.21
N THR A 12 -0.36 5.26 19.05
CA THR A 12 0.76 6.07 18.56
C THR A 12 0.22 7.20 17.68
N GLU A 13 0.59 8.45 18.00
CA GLU A 13 0.33 9.58 17.10
C GLU A 13 1.36 9.58 15.96
N ILE A 14 0.86 9.55 14.73
CA ILE A 14 1.67 9.58 13.52
C ILE A 14 1.37 10.88 12.77
N SER A 15 2.41 11.65 12.50
CA SER A 15 2.31 12.90 11.76
C SER A 15 2.10 12.65 10.27
N ILE A 16 1.29 13.51 9.66
CA ILE A 16 1.05 13.56 8.22
C ILE A 16 1.57 14.90 7.70
N PHE A 17 2.43 14.82 6.69
CA PHE A 17 3.01 15.96 6.01
C PHE A 17 2.40 16.11 4.61
N PRO A 18 1.57 17.15 4.37
CA PRO A 18 1.05 17.41 3.03
C PRO A 18 2.10 18.12 2.17
N GLN A 19 2.39 17.61 0.98
CA GLN A 19 3.29 18.21 -0.01
C GLN A 19 2.78 17.96 -1.43
N ASN A 20 2.68 19.00 -2.26
CA ASN A 20 2.26 18.90 -3.67
C ASN A 20 0.98 18.07 -3.86
N GLU A 21 -0.06 18.37 -3.06
CA GLU A 21 -1.36 17.64 -3.02
C GLU A 21 -1.30 16.18 -2.55
N ILE A 22 -0.14 15.67 -2.15
CA ILE A 22 0.06 14.31 -1.64
C ILE A 22 0.29 14.35 -0.13
N ASP A 23 -0.40 13.46 0.59
CA ASP A 23 -0.20 13.24 2.02
C ASP A 23 0.95 12.24 2.22
N PHE A 24 1.97 12.62 2.97
CA PHE A 24 3.06 11.74 3.41
C PHE A 24 2.90 11.38 4.88
N ILE A 25 3.14 10.13 5.24
CA ILE A 25 3.01 9.62 6.61
C ILE A 25 4.38 9.39 7.25
N SER A 26 4.55 9.79 8.51
CA SER A 26 5.83 9.69 9.24
C SER A 26 6.18 8.23 9.58
N LEU A 27 7.19 7.69 8.91
CA LEU A 27 7.80 6.40 9.26
C LEU A 27 8.60 6.50 10.57
N THR A 28 9.13 7.68 10.87
CA THR A 28 9.83 7.95 12.13
C THR A 28 8.89 7.83 13.32
N ASP A 29 7.69 8.40 13.23
CA ASP A 29 6.70 8.31 14.31
C ASP A 29 6.19 6.87 14.46
N MET A 30 6.03 6.14 13.34
CA MET A 30 5.66 4.73 13.35
C MET A 30 6.69 3.86 14.07
N THR A 31 7.97 4.20 13.96
CA THR A 31 9.06 3.40 14.52
C THR A 31 9.51 3.86 15.91
N ALA A 32 9.06 5.03 16.38
CA ALA A 32 9.50 5.65 17.64
C ALA A 32 9.29 4.77 18.88
N GLY A 33 8.25 3.92 18.89
CA GLY A 33 7.96 3.01 20.00
C GLY A 33 8.73 1.68 19.98
N PHE A 34 9.53 1.42 18.94
CA PHE A 34 10.29 0.18 18.79
C PHE A 34 11.72 0.35 19.32
N LYS A 35 12.29 -0.73 19.88
CA LYS A 35 13.65 -0.74 20.44
C LYS A 35 14.73 -0.29 19.44
N GLU A 36 14.53 -0.58 18.15
CA GLU A 36 15.46 -0.22 17.07
C GLU A 36 15.17 1.14 16.43
N GLY A 37 14.04 1.78 16.77
CA GLY A 37 13.66 3.11 16.28
C GLY A 37 13.76 3.27 14.76
N SER A 38 14.32 4.40 14.33
CA SER A 38 14.52 4.74 12.91
C SER A 38 15.48 3.78 12.18
N GLY A 39 16.26 2.95 12.89
CA GLY A 39 17.08 1.91 12.29
C GLY A 39 16.25 0.86 11.51
N LEU A 40 15.00 0.64 11.92
CA LEU A 40 14.05 -0.21 11.19
C LEU A 40 13.73 0.33 9.80
N ILE A 41 13.74 1.66 9.62
CA ILE A 41 13.45 2.30 8.34
C ILE A 41 14.60 2.02 7.34
N GLY A 42 15.84 2.05 7.81
CA GLY A 42 17.02 1.69 7.02
C GLY A 42 16.99 0.21 6.59
N LYS A 43 16.63 -0.70 7.51
CA LYS A 43 16.43 -2.11 7.17
C LYS A 43 15.29 -2.30 6.18
N TRP A 44 14.20 -1.57 6.35
CA TRP A 44 13.02 -1.64 5.48
C TRP A 44 13.31 -1.15 4.06
N ILE A 45 13.97 0.00 3.88
CA ILE A 45 14.29 0.54 2.54
C ILE A 45 15.34 -0.31 1.82
N THR A 46 16.19 -1.02 2.54
CA THR A 46 17.25 -1.83 1.92
C THR A 46 16.79 -3.23 1.49
N ASN A 47 15.58 -3.59 1.89
CA ASN A 47 15.05 -4.92 1.71
C ASN A 47 14.49 -5.08 0.28
N LYS A 48 14.98 -6.09 -0.47
CA LYS A 48 14.82 -6.23 -1.93
C LYS A 48 13.43 -5.90 -2.50
N ASN A 49 12.42 -6.72 -2.27
CA ASN A 49 11.04 -6.41 -2.72
C ASN A 49 10.42 -5.11 -2.12
N THR A 50 11.04 -4.42 -1.15
CA THR A 50 10.60 -3.06 -0.75
C THR A 50 11.16 -2.07 -1.77
N LEU A 51 12.41 -2.25 -2.18
CA LEU A 51 13.00 -1.54 -3.32
C LEU A 51 12.27 -1.86 -4.62
N GLU A 52 11.91 -3.13 -4.88
CA GLU A 52 11.09 -3.48 -6.06
C GLU A 52 9.73 -2.77 -6.02
N TYR A 53 9.05 -2.80 -4.87
CA TYR A 53 7.79 -2.09 -4.68
C TYR A 53 7.93 -0.58 -4.95
N LEU A 54 8.90 0.06 -4.30
CA LEU A 54 9.14 1.49 -4.45
C LEU A 54 9.57 1.83 -5.87
N GLY A 55 10.46 1.06 -6.48
CA GLY A 55 10.93 1.28 -7.85
C GLY A 55 9.82 1.13 -8.89
N ILE A 56 8.88 0.18 -8.71
CA ILE A 56 7.69 0.07 -9.57
C ILE A 56 6.75 1.26 -9.34
N TRP A 57 6.54 1.69 -8.10
CA TRP A 57 5.71 2.85 -7.83
C TRP A 57 6.29 4.13 -8.46
N GLU A 58 7.59 4.35 -8.29
CA GLU A 58 8.32 5.46 -8.89
C GLU A 58 8.27 5.38 -10.41
N LYS A 59 8.36 4.16 -10.98
CA LYS A 59 8.24 3.95 -12.42
C LYS A 59 6.95 4.53 -13.00
N ILE A 60 5.87 4.38 -12.25
CA ILE A 60 4.53 4.74 -12.69
C ILE A 60 4.26 6.23 -12.44
N ASN A 61 4.80 6.78 -11.35
CA ASN A 61 4.39 8.08 -10.82
C ASN A 61 5.48 9.17 -10.89
N ASN A 62 6.70 8.83 -11.30
CA ASN A 62 7.84 9.73 -11.33
C ASN A 62 8.58 9.63 -12.67
N SER A 63 8.38 10.63 -13.54
CA SER A 63 9.04 10.70 -14.85
C SER A 63 10.56 10.85 -14.77
N ASP A 64 11.06 11.36 -13.64
CA ASP A 64 12.47 11.70 -13.44
C ASP A 64 13.22 10.60 -12.67
N PHE A 65 12.57 9.45 -12.44
CA PHE A 65 13.14 8.32 -11.72
C PHE A 65 14.33 7.71 -12.47
N ASN A 66 15.44 7.53 -11.77
CA ASN A 66 16.68 7.01 -12.34
C ASN A 66 16.68 5.47 -12.35
N TYR A 67 16.05 4.89 -13.39
CA TYR A 67 15.97 3.44 -13.57
C TYR A 67 17.32 2.72 -13.67
N PRO A 68 18.34 3.25 -14.38
CA PRO A 68 19.65 2.61 -14.39
C PRO A 68 20.21 2.43 -12.98
N GLU A 69 20.17 3.47 -12.15
CA GLU A 69 20.66 3.41 -10.77
C GLU A 69 19.78 2.50 -9.90
N PHE A 70 18.47 2.51 -10.11
CA PHE A 70 17.57 1.56 -9.46
C PHE A 70 17.95 0.10 -9.74
N GLY A 71 18.27 -0.24 -11.00
CA GLY A 71 18.71 -1.59 -11.36
C GLY A 71 20.00 -2.02 -10.66
N VAL A 72 20.95 -1.10 -10.47
CA VAL A 72 22.17 -1.34 -9.67
C VAL A 72 21.81 -1.64 -8.21
N ILE A 73 20.96 -0.80 -7.61
CA ILE A 73 20.48 -0.96 -6.23
C ILE A 73 19.73 -2.29 -6.05
N GLU A 74 18.87 -2.65 -7.01
CA GLU A 74 18.11 -3.90 -7.00
C GLU A 74 19.03 -5.12 -7.03
N GLN A 75 20.07 -5.09 -7.87
CA GLN A 75 21.08 -6.14 -7.95
C GLN A 75 21.91 -6.26 -6.64
N GLU A 76 22.24 -5.15 -6.00
CA GLU A 76 22.95 -5.09 -4.72
C GLU A 76 22.11 -5.57 -3.52
N SER A 77 20.79 -5.43 -3.59
CA SER A 77 19.87 -5.78 -2.49
C SER A 77 19.70 -7.30 -2.27
N GLY A 78 20.08 -8.13 -3.26
CA GLY A 78 19.96 -9.59 -3.22
C GLY A 78 21.12 -10.34 -2.54
N ILE A 79 22.18 -9.63 -2.11
CA ILE A 79 23.42 -10.23 -1.58
C ILE A 79 23.68 -9.93 -0.09
N ASN A 80 22.65 -9.52 0.67
CA ASN A 80 22.76 -9.16 2.11
C ASN A 80 23.83 -8.09 2.44
N ARG A 81 24.32 -7.34 1.43
CA ARG A 81 25.39 -6.34 1.60
C ARG A 81 24.92 -4.90 1.54
N LEU A 82 23.77 -4.64 0.95
CA LEU A 82 23.28 -3.27 0.88
C LEU A 82 22.87 -2.84 2.29
N ILE A 83 23.32 -1.67 2.72
CA ILE A 83 22.78 -0.90 3.83
C ILE A 83 22.59 0.50 3.27
N MET A 84 21.35 0.97 3.21
CA MET A 84 21.02 2.26 2.63
C MET A 84 19.99 2.98 3.48
N SER A 85 20.17 4.30 3.61
CA SER A 85 19.17 5.18 4.21
C SER A 85 18.15 5.63 3.17
N VAL A 86 16.99 6.10 3.64
CA VAL A 86 15.98 6.69 2.75
C VAL A 86 16.50 7.93 2.01
N GLY A 87 17.37 8.72 2.64
CA GLY A 87 18.01 9.86 1.97
C GLY A 87 18.85 9.43 0.77
N GLN A 88 19.66 8.38 0.95
CA GLN A 88 20.48 7.81 -0.13
C GLN A 88 19.63 7.19 -1.25
N TRP A 89 18.51 6.54 -0.91
CA TRP A 89 17.55 6.06 -1.91
C TRP A 89 17.04 7.20 -2.79
N ILE A 90 16.57 8.29 -2.16
CA ILE A 90 16.03 9.46 -2.85
C ILE A 90 17.11 10.11 -3.72
N GLU A 91 18.32 10.31 -3.18
CA GLU A 91 19.43 10.95 -3.88
C GLU A 91 19.90 10.15 -5.10
N ARG A 92 20.03 8.83 -4.97
CA ARG A 92 20.51 7.95 -6.05
C ARG A 92 19.46 7.79 -7.15
N THR A 93 18.20 7.65 -6.76
CA THR A 93 17.12 7.25 -7.69
C THR A 93 16.22 8.39 -8.13
N ASN A 94 16.37 9.59 -7.57
CA ASN A 94 15.40 10.69 -7.68
C ASN A 94 13.99 10.32 -7.21
N ALA A 95 13.86 9.38 -6.26
CA ALA A 95 12.56 8.92 -5.78
C ALA A 95 11.72 10.04 -5.17
N PHE A 96 10.45 10.10 -5.57
CA PHE A 96 9.47 11.11 -5.17
C PHE A 96 8.52 10.61 -4.06
N GLY A 97 8.29 9.30 -3.98
CA GLY A 97 7.37 8.63 -3.07
C GLY A 97 7.82 8.65 -1.60
N MET A 98 8.98 9.21 -1.30
CA MET A 98 9.56 9.29 0.04
C MET A 98 10.23 10.64 0.26
N LEU A 99 10.26 11.09 1.52
CA LEU A 99 10.83 12.38 1.91
C LEU A 99 11.65 12.24 3.18
N VAL A 100 12.78 12.95 3.24
CA VAL A 100 13.53 13.17 4.47
C VAL A 100 13.51 14.66 4.79
N LYS A 101 13.13 15.01 6.02
CA LYS A 101 13.19 16.37 6.53
C LYS A 101 14.09 16.48 7.75
N ALA A 102 14.81 17.59 7.87
CA ALA A 102 15.56 17.97 9.06
C ALA A 102 14.76 18.92 9.97
N GLY A 103 15.13 19.01 11.24
CA GLY A 103 14.59 19.99 12.20
C GLY A 103 13.48 19.45 13.11
N ARG A 104 12.73 20.37 13.74
CA ARG A 104 11.75 20.09 14.82
C ARG A 104 10.58 19.18 14.40
N TYR A 105 10.30 19.08 13.09
CA TYR A 105 9.36 18.14 12.48
C TYR A 105 10.06 17.27 11.43
N GLY A 106 11.37 17.06 11.63
CA GLY A 106 12.19 16.21 10.80
C GLY A 106 11.84 14.74 11.00
N GLY A 107 12.30 13.92 10.07
CA GLY A 107 11.96 12.51 10.02
C GLY A 107 11.91 12.01 8.59
N THR A 108 11.65 10.71 8.49
CA THR A 108 11.45 10.04 7.22
C THR A 108 9.96 9.82 7.02
N TYR A 109 9.49 10.14 5.83
CA TYR A 109 8.10 10.04 5.44
C TYR A 109 7.99 9.25 4.15
N ALA A 110 6.89 8.51 4.00
CA ALA A 110 6.53 7.84 2.76
C ALA A 110 5.13 8.27 2.33
N ILE A 111 4.84 8.17 1.04
CA ILE A 111 3.48 8.38 0.52
C ILE A 111 2.48 7.54 1.31
N LYS A 112 1.34 8.16 1.62
CA LYS A 112 0.24 7.49 2.30
C LYS A 112 -0.60 6.73 1.27
N GLU A 113 -0.12 5.56 0.84
CA GLU A 113 -0.89 4.63 0.01
C GLU A 113 -1.27 3.36 0.79
N ASN A 114 -2.52 2.92 0.65
CA ASN A 114 -3.17 1.99 1.57
C ASN A 114 -3.50 0.67 0.85
N LEU A 115 -2.52 -0.24 0.71
CA LEU A 115 -2.68 -1.54 0.02
C LEU A 115 -3.57 -2.53 0.78
N ILE A 116 -3.74 -2.34 2.09
CA ILE A 116 -4.65 -3.16 2.90
C ILE A 116 -6.07 -2.60 2.73
N PRO A 117 -7.04 -3.41 2.28
CA PRO A 117 -8.43 -2.98 2.14
C PRO A 117 -8.97 -2.42 3.46
N LYS A 118 -9.84 -1.42 3.37
CA LYS A 118 -10.54 -0.91 4.56
C LYS A 118 -11.47 -1.99 5.10
N ASP A 119 -11.51 -2.12 6.42
CA ASP A 119 -12.42 -3.05 7.11
C ASP A 119 -13.87 -2.52 7.01
N LEU A 120 -14.72 -3.27 6.31
CA LEU A 120 -16.11 -2.92 6.06
C LEU A 120 -17.07 -3.42 7.15
N SER A 121 -16.60 -4.26 8.08
CA SER A 121 -17.45 -4.86 9.13
C SER A 121 -18.13 -3.84 10.05
N LYS A 122 -17.55 -2.64 10.18
CA LYS A 122 -18.05 -1.56 11.04
C LYS A 122 -18.92 -0.54 10.31
N GLN A 123 -18.96 -0.57 8.98
CA GLN A 123 -19.80 0.34 8.21
C GLN A 123 -21.20 -0.28 8.05
N LYS A 124 -22.16 0.18 8.85
CA LYS A 124 -23.60 -0.10 8.70
C LYS A 124 -24.18 0.58 7.44
N GLN A 125 -23.54 0.43 6.28
CA GLN A 125 -24.12 0.89 5.03
C GLN A 125 -24.84 -0.26 4.35
N SER A 126 -26.08 -0.01 3.90
CA SER A 126 -26.68 -0.79 2.84
C SER A 126 -25.83 -0.57 1.59
N PHE A 127 -24.85 -1.44 1.37
CA PHE A 127 -24.03 -1.39 0.17
C PHE A 127 -24.95 -1.72 -1.01
N VAL A 128 -25.39 -0.68 -1.73
CA VAL A 128 -26.07 -0.85 -3.02
C VAL A 128 -24.98 -1.05 -4.06
N TYR A 129 -24.83 -2.29 -4.50
CA TYR A 129 -23.92 -2.64 -5.58
C TYR A 129 -24.74 -3.28 -6.72
N ALA A 130 -24.34 -3.02 -7.96
CA ALA A 130 -25.16 -3.35 -9.12
C ALA A 130 -24.95 -4.78 -9.63
N SER A 131 -23.83 -5.40 -9.27
CA SER A 131 -23.41 -6.70 -9.82
C SER A 131 -22.50 -7.48 -8.86
N GLU A 132 -22.41 -8.80 -9.04
CA GLU A 132 -21.44 -9.64 -8.30
C GLU A 132 -19.99 -9.16 -8.46
N ALA A 133 -19.64 -8.60 -9.62
CA ALA A 133 -18.33 -7.98 -9.84
C ALA A 133 -18.10 -6.76 -8.94
N ASP A 134 -19.14 -5.93 -8.72
CA ASP A 134 -19.04 -4.79 -7.80
C ASP A 134 -18.89 -5.21 -6.34
N LEU A 135 -19.46 -6.35 -5.92
CA LEU A 135 -19.26 -6.88 -4.57
C LEU A 135 -17.78 -7.18 -4.32
N LEU A 136 -17.12 -7.85 -5.27
CA LEU A 136 -15.69 -8.14 -5.21
C LEU A 136 -14.83 -6.87 -5.24
N ASN A 137 -15.22 -5.91 -6.08
CA ASN A 137 -14.53 -4.63 -6.17
C ASN A 137 -14.63 -3.83 -4.87
N LEU A 138 -15.80 -3.85 -4.22
CA LEU A 138 -16.00 -3.25 -2.91
C LEU A 138 -15.17 -3.96 -1.83
N ALA A 139 -15.12 -5.29 -1.84
CA ALA A 139 -14.37 -6.08 -0.86
C ALA A 139 -12.87 -5.78 -0.84
N LEU A 140 -12.26 -5.53 -2.01
CA LEU A 140 -10.81 -5.33 -2.15
C LEU A 140 -10.42 -3.85 -2.32
N PHE A 141 -11.13 -3.09 -3.16
CA PHE A 141 -10.78 -1.72 -3.52
C PHE A 141 -11.64 -0.66 -2.82
N ASN A 142 -12.68 -1.07 -2.08
CA ASN A 142 -13.65 -0.18 -1.42
C ASN A 142 -14.32 0.80 -2.42
N LYS A 143 -14.51 0.38 -3.67
CA LYS A 143 -15.15 1.17 -4.74
C LYS A 143 -15.94 0.26 -5.68
N THR A 144 -17.05 0.76 -6.21
CA THR A 144 -17.76 0.16 -7.35
C THR A 144 -17.10 0.53 -8.68
N ALA A 145 -17.41 -0.20 -9.75
CA ALA A 145 -16.94 0.13 -11.09
C ALA A 145 -17.40 1.53 -11.54
N LYS A 146 -18.62 1.94 -11.16
CA LYS A 146 -19.13 3.29 -11.46
C LYS A 146 -18.35 4.37 -10.73
N GLN A 147 -18.09 4.19 -9.42
CA GLN A 147 -17.31 5.14 -8.62
C GLN A 147 -15.90 5.28 -9.17
N TRP A 148 -15.26 4.17 -9.51
CA TRP A 148 -13.91 4.22 -10.10
C TRP A 148 -13.89 4.94 -11.44
N ARG A 149 -14.85 4.66 -12.34
CA ARG A 149 -14.95 5.38 -13.62
C ARG A 149 -15.19 6.88 -13.45
N SER A 150 -16.01 7.29 -12.47
CA SER A 150 -16.22 8.72 -12.19
C SER A 150 -14.99 9.41 -11.62
N GLU A 151 -14.15 8.69 -10.88
CA GLU A 151 -12.92 9.23 -10.29
C GLU A 151 -11.71 9.14 -11.23
N ASN A 152 -11.80 8.35 -12.31
CA ASN A 152 -10.72 8.09 -13.28
C ASN A 152 -11.26 8.29 -14.70
N SER A 153 -11.95 9.40 -14.94
CA SER A 153 -12.60 9.69 -16.24
C SER A 153 -11.61 9.91 -17.38
N ASP A 154 -10.36 10.18 -17.05
CA ASP A 154 -9.22 10.39 -17.93
C ASP A 154 -8.45 9.10 -18.25
N ARG A 155 -8.78 7.98 -17.58
CA ARG A 155 -8.10 6.70 -17.75
C ARG A 155 -8.93 5.73 -18.59
N GLU A 156 -8.26 5.05 -19.52
CA GLU A 156 -8.87 3.95 -20.27
C GLU A 156 -8.89 2.66 -19.43
N GLY A 157 -9.82 1.75 -19.73
CA GLY A 157 -9.93 0.46 -19.05
C GLY A 157 -10.75 0.48 -17.76
N ASN A 158 -10.42 -0.41 -16.83
CA ASN A 158 -11.13 -0.63 -15.57
C ASN A 158 -10.17 -0.75 -14.38
N MET A 159 -10.69 -0.67 -13.15
CA MET A 159 -9.87 -0.70 -11.93
C MET A 159 -8.93 -1.90 -11.78
N ARG A 160 -9.28 -3.07 -12.34
CA ARG A 160 -8.47 -4.29 -12.23
C ARG A 160 -7.25 -4.24 -13.14
N ASP A 161 -7.30 -3.46 -14.22
CA ASP A 161 -6.16 -3.23 -15.12
C ASP A 161 -5.03 -2.46 -14.43
N TYR A 162 -5.35 -1.78 -13.33
CA TYR A 162 -4.43 -1.01 -12.49
C TYR A 162 -4.16 -1.65 -11.13
N ALA A 163 -4.61 -2.89 -10.89
CA ALA A 163 -4.40 -3.59 -9.62
C ALA A 163 -2.99 -4.20 -9.54
N THR A 164 -2.42 -4.28 -8.33
CA THR A 164 -1.13 -4.97 -8.13
C THR A 164 -1.28 -6.48 -8.34
N LEU A 165 -0.16 -7.19 -8.56
CA LEU A 165 -0.18 -8.65 -8.69
C LEU A 165 -0.76 -9.34 -7.45
N GLU A 166 -0.43 -8.85 -6.25
CA GLU A 166 -1.00 -9.34 -4.98
C GLU A 166 -2.51 -9.13 -4.93
N GLN A 167 -2.98 -7.95 -5.34
CA GLN A 167 -4.41 -7.66 -5.42
C GLN A 167 -5.12 -8.55 -6.44
N LEU A 168 -4.50 -8.84 -7.59
CA LEU A 168 -5.04 -9.77 -8.59
C LEU A 168 -5.10 -11.21 -8.08
N VAL A 169 -4.07 -11.65 -7.33
CA VAL A 169 -4.04 -12.98 -6.68
C VAL A 169 -5.16 -13.08 -5.64
N VAL A 170 -5.31 -12.06 -4.78
CA VAL A 170 -6.38 -12.02 -3.78
C VAL A 170 -7.75 -11.97 -4.45
N LEU A 171 -7.90 -11.19 -5.53
CA LEU A 171 -9.14 -11.09 -6.31
C LEU A 171 -9.55 -12.44 -6.91
N SER A 172 -8.61 -13.17 -7.53
CA SER A 172 -8.88 -14.50 -8.09
C SER A 172 -9.36 -15.49 -7.01
N ASN A 173 -8.76 -15.42 -5.82
CA ASN A 173 -9.18 -16.27 -4.71
C ASN A 173 -10.55 -15.86 -4.15
N MET A 174 -10.83 -14.55 -4.05
CA MET A 174 -12.15 -14.04 -3.69
C MET A 174 -13.23 -14.46 -4.68
N GLU A 175 -12.95 -14.48 -5.98
CA GLU A 175 -13.89 -14.97 -7.00
C GLU A 175 -14.28 -16.42 -6.73
N SER A 176 -13.30 -17.27 -6.44
CA SER A 176 -13.50 -18.69 -6.12
C SER A 176 -14.29 -18.87 -4.82
N MET A 177 -13.93 -18.14 -3.76
CA MET A 177 -14.63 -18.21 -2.48
C MET A 177 -16.05 -17.66 -2.57
N ASN A 178 -16.28 -16.59 -3.33
CA ASN A 178 -17.60 -16.02 -3.53
C ASN A 178 -18.55 -17.04 -4.18
N ALA A 179 -18.06 -17.82 -5.15
CA ALA A 179 -18.84 -18.89 -5.77
C ALA A 179 -19.31 -19.94 -4.76
N GLU A 180 -18.46 -20.33 -3.79
CA GLU A 180 -18.83 -21.25 -2.73
C GLU A 180 -19.81 -20.64 -1.73
N LEU A 181 -19.62 -19.37 -1.35
CA LEU A 181 -20.53 -18.66 -0.45
C LEU A 181 -21.94 -18.51 -1.05
N ILE A 182 -22.04 -18.32 -2.37
CA ILE A 182 -23.32 -18.31 -3.11
C ILE A 182 -24.00 -19.68 -3.02
N LYS A 183 -23.25 -20.78 -3.24
CA LYS A 183 -23.80 -22.15 -3.11
C LYS A 183 -24.31 -22.45 -1.71
N SER A 184 -23.60 -21.95 -0.69
CA SER A 184 -24.01 -22.03 0.71
C SER A 184 -25.14 -21.05 1.08
N ARG A 185 -25.73 -20.33 0.11
CA ARG A 185 -26.85 -19.39 0.28
C ARG A 185 -26.58 -18.28 1.28
N ASN A 186 -25.33 -17.80 1.36
CA ASN A 186 -25.00 -16.64 2.19
C ASN A 186 -25.58 -15.37 1.56
N GLU A 187 -26.19 -14.53 2.39
CA GLU A 187 -26.71 -13.24 1.95
C GLU A 187 -25.57 -12.34 1.46
N PRO A 188 -25.79 -11.49 0.46
CA PRO A 188 -24.68 -10.78 -0.16
C PRO A 188 -23.95 -9.80 0.75
N GLN A 189 -24.63 -9.17 1.72
CA GLN A 189 -23.93 -8.35 2.73
C GLN A 189 -23.00 -9.20 3.60
N GLU A 190 -23.41 -10.41 3.94
CA GLU A 190 -22.57 -11.35 4.70
C GLU A 190 -21.37 -11.79 3.87
N ARG A 191 -21.58 -12.07 2.58
CA ARG A 191 -20.49 -12.41 1.63
C ARG A 191 -19.47 -11.27 1.52
N LEU A 192 -19.94 -10.02 1.36
CA LEU A 192 -19.07 -8.85 1.28
C LEU A 192 -18.15 -8.73 2.50
N VAL A 193 -18.70 -8.88 3.71
CA VAL A 193 -17.90 -8.82 4.95
C VAL A 193 -16.89 -9.96 5.02
N LYS A 194 -17.30 -11.20 4.73
CA LYS A 194 -16.40 -12.37 4.73
C LYS A 194 -15.28 -12.22 3.71
N LEU A 195 -15.59 -11.77 2.49
CA LEU A 195 -14.62 -11.58 1.42
C LEU A 195 -13.66 -10.42 1.74
N ASN A 196 -14.14 -9.32 2.33
CA ASN A 196 -13.29 -8.21 2.77
C ASN A 196 -12.32 -8.66 3.88
N GLN A 197 -12.80 -9.42 4.87
CA GLN A 197 -11.93 -9.99 5.92
C GLN A 197 -10.88 -10.93 5.33
N MET A 198 -11.28 -11.76 4.37
CA MET A 198 -10.37 -12.64 3.64
C MET A 198 -9.33 -11.85 2.86
N ALA A 199 -9.73 -10.81 2.12
CA ALA A 199 -8.83 -9.94 1.37
C ALA A 199 -7.81 -9.25 2.28
N ILE A 200 -8.25 -8.72 3.43
CA ILE A 200 -7.37 -8.11 4.43
C ILE A 200 -6.36 -9.12 4.96
N SER A 201 -6.80 -10.34 5.29
CA SER A 201 -5.91 -11.39 5.79
C SER A 201 -4.88 -11.83 4.75
N GLN A 202 -5.31 -12.08 3.51
CA GLN A 202 -4.43 -12.52 2.44
C GLN A 202 -3.47 -11.42 2.00
N MET A 203 -3.91 -10.16 1.92
CA MET A 203 -3.03 -9.04 1.62
C MET A 203 -1.95 -8.89 2.70
N LYS A 204 -2.28 -9.04 3.99
CA LYS A 204 -1.28 -9.03 5.06
C LYS A 204 -0.26 -10.16 4.88
N VAL A 205 -0.72 -11.38 4.65
CA VAL A 205 0.15 -12.55 4.46
C VAL A 205 1.01 -12.43 3.21
N LEU A 206 0.48 -11.92 2.10
CA LEU A 206 1.24 -11.73 0.86
C LEU A 206 2.29 -10.65 1.04
N ILE A 207 1.94 -9.52 1.67
CA ILE A 207 2.91 -8.48 2.01
C ILE A 207 4.00 -9.06 2.91
N GLU A 208 3.63 -9.77 3.99
CA GLU A 208 4.56 -10.40 4.93
C GLU A 208 5.42 -11.50 4.27
N ASN A 209 4.85 -12.37 3.42
CA ASN A 209 5.59 -13.42 2.72
C ASN A 209 6.51 -12.86 1.64
N THR A 210 6.10 -11.78 0.98
CA THR A 210 6.99 -10.96 0.17
C THR A 210 8.15 -10.54 1.07
N GLN A 211 7.91 -9.93 2.24
CA GLN A 211 8.98 -9.64 3.23
C GLN A 211 9.84 -10.86 3.64
N LEU A 212 9.26 -12.05 3.83
CA LEU A 212 9.95 -13.28 4.26
C LEU A 212 10.74 -13.96 3.14
N LYS A 213 10.31 -13.89 1.88
CA LYS A 213 11.08 -14.40 0.72
C LYS A 213 12.35 -13.58 0.46
N LYS A 214 12.44 -12.37 1.01
CA LYS A 214 13.70 -11.59 1.06
C LYS A 214 14.68 -12.09 2.14
N LEU A 215 14.23 -12.97 3.04
CA LEU A 215 15.02 -13.51 4.16
C LEU A 215 15.60 -14.92 3.87
N LYS A 216 15.42 -15.46 2.66
CA LYS A 216 16.01 -16.74 2.22
C LYS A 216 16.95 -16.55 1.05
#